data_AF-A0A850M7M4-F1
#
_entry.id   AF-A0A850M7M4-F1
#
_cell.length_a   1.000
_cell.length_b   1.000
_cell.length_c   1.000
_cell.angle_alpha   90.00
_cell.angle_beta   90.00
_cell.angle_gamma   90.00
#
_symmetry.space_group_name_H-M   'P 1'
#
loop_
_entity.id
_entity.type
_entity.pdbx_description
1 polymer ?
#
loop_
_entity_poly.entity_id
_entity_poly.type
_entity_poly.pdbx_seq_one_letter_code
_entity_poly.pdbx_strand_id
1 'polypeptide(L)' 'LKIIELEDLKILLAYGEHVMAALITEESYGILRKKLDQLITQFESRYLNILPHFDGSIIEFAPTKALVEEIFHYERVF' A
#
# COMPACT_ATOMS: atom_id res chain seq x y z
N LEU A 1 -6.12 -0.13 11.60
CA LEU A 1 -6.13 0.93 10.56
C LEU A 1 -6.26 2.28 11.27
N LYS A 2 -5.39 3.24 10.96
CA LYS A 2 -5.53 4.63 11.45
C LYS A 2 -5.92 5.49 10.26
N ILE A 3 -6.89 6.38 10.45
CA ILE A 3 -7.34 7.33 9.43
C ILE A 3 -6.93 8.72 9.91
N ILE A 4 -6.31 9.49 9.02
CA ILE A 4 -6.03 10.92 9.24
C ILE A 4 -6.90 11.69 8.26
N GLU A 5 -7.77 12.56 8.76
CA GLU A 5 -8.63 13.41 7.94
C GLU A 5 -7.94 14.77 7.71
N LEU A 6 -7.94 15.23 6.46
CA LEU A 6 -7.30 16.45 5.98
C LEU A 6 -8.25 17.15 5.01
N GLU A 7 -9.18 17.95 5.53
CA GLU A 7 -10.21 18.65 4.74
C GLU A 7 -10.93 17.70 3.77
N ASP A 8 -10.55 17.70 2.49
CA ASP A 8 -11.14 16.87 1.43
C ASP A 8 -10.43 15.52 1.23
N LEU A 9 -9.25 15.34 1.85
CA LEU A 9 -8.40 14.16 1.73
C LEU A 9 -8.41 13.31 3.00
N LYS A 10 -8.22 12.01 2.80
CA LYS A 10 -8.06 11.02 3.86
C LYS A 10 -6.78 10.24 3.63
N ILE A 11 -6.00 10.08 4.69
CA ILE A 11 -4.85 9.18 4.70
C ILE A 11 -5.26 7.90 5.44
N LEU A 12 -5.30 6.80 4.72
CA LEU A 12 -5.52 5.46 5.25
C LEU A 12 -4.17 4.84 5.56
N LEU A 13 -3.94 4.50 6.83
CA LEU A 13 -2.73 3.84 7.28
C LEU A 13 -3.05 2.40 7.66
N ALA A 14 -2.38 1.48 6.97
CA ALA A 14 -2.37 0.05 7.27
C ALA A 14 -0.96 -0.39 7.66
N TYR A 15 -0.91 -1.39 8.54
CA TYR A 15 0.33 -1.90 9.12
C TYR A 15 0.38 -3.40 8.87
N GLY A 16 1.48 -3.86 8.27
CA GLY A 16 1.87 -5.26 8.22
C GLY A 16 2.85 -5.60 9.33
N GLU A 17 3.50 -6.75 9.20
CA GLU A 17 4.53 -7.20 10.14
C GLU A 17 5.84 -6.43 9.98
N HIS A 18 6.19 -6.09 8.74
CA HIS A 18 7.45 -5.45 8.37
C HIS A 18 7.27 -4.11 7.65
N VAL A 19 6.09 -3.84 7.09
CA VAL A 19 5.83 -2.58 6.35
C VAL A 19 4.62 -1.81 6.87
N MET A 20 4.62 -0.50 6.60
CA MET A 20 3.46 0.37 6.75
C MET A 20 3.09 0.91 5.37
N ALA A 21 1.82 0.84 5.00
CA ALA A 21 1.30 1.46 3.79
C ALA A 21 0.40 2.64 4.13
N ALA A 22 0.53 3.71 3.35
CA ALA A 22 -0.29 4.90 3.41
C ALA A 22 -0.99 5.11 2.06
N LEU A 23 -2.31 5.30 2.07
CA LEU A 23 -3.10 5.63 0.90
C LEU A 23 -3.81 6.97 1.11
N ILE A 24 -3.54 7.92 0.23
CA ILE A 24 -4.23 9.23 0.21
C ILE A 24 -5.41 9.11 -0.75
N THR A 25 -6.61 9.48 -0.31
CA THR A 25 -7.82 9.35 -1.11
C THR A 25 -8.89 10.38 -0.74
N GLU A 26 -9.71 10.76 -1.72
CA GLU A 26 -10.93 11.55 -1.55
C GLU A 26 -12.16 10.67 -1.30
N GLU A 27 -12.10 9.38 -1.65
CA GLU A 27 -13.23 8.45 -1.68
C GLU A 27 -13.48 7.71 -0.36
N SER A 28 -14.68 7.13 -0.22
CA SER A 28 -15.10 6.43 0.99
C SER A 28 -14.48 5.04 1.19
N TYR A 29 -14.35 4.67 2.47
CA TYR A 29 -13.31 3.83 3.06
C TYR A 29 -13.38 2.32 2.82
N GLY A 30 -14.54 1.77 2.47
CA GLY A 30 -14.79 0.33 2.60
C GLY A 30 -13.94 -0.54 1.66
N ILE A 31 -13.93 -0.20 0.38
CA ILE A 31 -13.23 -0.97 -0.66
C ILE A 31 -11.72 -0.67 -0.61
N LEU A 32 -11.36 0.60 -0.45
CA LEU A 32 -9.96 1.03 -0.39
C LEU A 32 -9.21 0.43 0.80
N ARG A 33 -9.90 0.25 1.94
CA ARG A 33 -9.34 -0.48 3.08
C ARG A 33 -8.95 -1.90 2.71
N LYS A 34 -9.86 -2.67 2.10
CA LYS A 34 -9.58 -4.06 1.71
C LYS A 34 -8.44 -4.14 0.70
N LYS A 35 -8.40 -3.21 -0.27
CA LYS A 35 -7.32 -3.10 -1.25
C LYS A 35 -5.98 -2.80 -0.58
N LEU A 36 -5.95 -1.90 0.40
CA LEU A 36 -4.73 -1.56 1.14
C LEU A 36 -4.23 -2.73 1.99
N ASP A 37 -5.12 -3.44 2.69
CA ASP A 37 -4.79 -4.64 3.46
C ASP A 37 -4.26 -5.76 2.52
N GLN A 38 -4.87 -5.92 1.34
CA GLN A 38 -4.42 -6.85 0.31
C GLN A 38 -3.02 -6.49 -0.23
N LEU A 39 -2.76 -5.20 -0.45
CA LEU A 39 -1.46 -4.71 -0.91
C LEU A 39 -0.35 -5.09 0.08
N ILE A 40 -0.54 -4.78 1.36
CA ILE A 40 0.44 -5.13 2.41
C ILE A 40 0.68 -6.64 2.42
N THR A 41 -0.39 -7.42 2.48
CA THR A 41 -0.30 -8.89 2.59
C THR A 41 0.48 -9.48 1.41
N GLN A 42 0.17 -9.05 0.18
CA GLN A 42 0.85 -9.57 -1.00
C GLN A 42 2.28 -9.04 -1.14
N PHE A 43 2.53 -7.79 -0.74
CA PHE A 43 3.88 -7.22 -0.72
C PHE A 43 4.78 -7.98 0.25
N GLU A 44 4.33 -8.18 1.49
CA GLU A 44 5.11 -8.91 2.50
C GLU A 44 5.37 -10.35 2.09
N SER A 45 4.36 -11.03 1.53
CA SER A 45 4.52 -12.38 0.99
C SER A 45 5.55 -12.45 -0.15
N ARG A 46 5.53 -11.48 -1.06
CA ARG A 46 6.48 -11.42 -2.20
C ARG A 46 7.91 -11.11 -1.77
N TYR A 47 8.09 -10.37 -0.68
CA TYR A 47 9.40 -9.90 -0.21
C TYR A 47 9.81 -10.45 1.17
N LEU A 48 9.21 -11.56 1.61
CA LEU A 48 9.43 -12.16 2.93
C LEU A 48 10.91 -12.44 3.23
N ASN A 49 11.71 -12.75 2.21
CA ASN A 49 13.14 -13.03 2.38
C ASN A 49 14.00 -11.76 2.50
N ILE A 50 13.45 -10.59 2.15
CA ILE A 50 14.18 -9.31 2.10
C ILE A 50 13.81 -8.45 3.30
N LEU A 51 12.50 -8.34 3.60
CA LEU A 51 11.99 -7.39 4.59
C LEU A 51 12.53 -7.56 6.01
N PRO A 52 12.72 -8.78 6.56
CA PRO A 52 13.29 -8.98 7.89
C PRO A 52 14.74 -8.51 8.02
N HIS A 53 15.45 -8.39 6.89
CA HIS A 53 16.86 -8.03 6.82
C HIS A 53 17.08 -6.69 6.13
N PHE A 54 16.02 -5.89 6.00
CA PHE A 54 16.09 -4.60 5.33
C PHE A 54 16.98 -3.63 6.12
N ASP A 55 18.02 -3.12 5.45
CA ASP A 55 19.04 -2.25 6.03
C ASP A 55 18.63 -0.77 6.09
N GLY A 56 17.40 -0.45 5.66
CA GLY A 56 16.88 0.90 5.59
C GLY A 56 17.30 1.67 4.32
N SER A 57 17.93 1.01 3.36
CA SER A 57 18.29 1.63 2.07
C SER A 57 17.06 2.06 1.27
N ILE A 58 17.11 3.22 0.62
CA ILE A 58 16.04 3.67 -0.27
C ILE A 58 16.18 2.92 -1.59
N ILE A 59 15.33 1.92 -1.82
CA ILE A 59 15.34 1.08 -3.03
C ILE A 59 13.97 1.04 -3.70
N GLU A 60 13.96 0.92 -5.02
CA GLU A 60 12.74 0.71 -5.78
C GLU A 60 12.38 -0.78 -5.80
N PHE A 61 11.19 -1.12 -5.28
CA PHE A 61 10.61 -2.45 -5.43
C PHE A 61 9.85 -2.54 -6.77
N ALA A 62 10.56 -2.53 -7.90
CA ALA A 62 9.96 -2.45 -9.24
C ALA A 62 8.79 -3.45 -9.52
N PRO A 63 8.84 -4.72 -9.06
CA PRO A 63 7.71 -5.65 -9.21
C PRO A 63 6.43 -5.25 -8.44
N THR A 64 6.52 -4.28 -7.54
CA THR A 64 5.39 -3.75 -6.76
C THR A 64 4.50 -2.84 -7.60
N LYS A 65 5.01 -2.22 -8.67
CA LYS A 65 4.18 -1.40 -9.56
C LYS A 65 3.04 -2.21 -10.19
N ALA A 66 3.36 -3.39 -10.70
CA ALA A 66 2.35 -4.31 -11.25
C ALA A 66 1.34 -4.76 -10.19
N LEU A 67 1.80 -4.99 -8.96
CA LEU A 67 0.95 -5.34 -7.82
C LEU A 67 -0.05 -4.21 -7.47
N VAL A 68 0.42 -2.97 -7.47
CA VAL A 68 -0.44 -1.79 -7.24
C VAL A 68 -1.45 -1.65 -8.38
N GLU A 69 -1.02 -1.77 -9.63
CA GLU A 69 -1.91 -1.70 -10.81
C GLU A 69 -3.00 -2.80 -10.76
N GLU A 70 -2.65 -4.03 -10.38
CA GLU A 70 -3.57 -5.16 -10.22
C GLU A 70 -4.63 -4.91 -9.13
N ILE A 71 -4.20 -4.45 -7.95
CA ILE A 71 -5.07 -4.28 -6.78
C ILE A 71 -5.98 -3.07 -6.92
N PHE A 72 -5.45 -1.97 -7.45
CA PHE A 72 -6.20 -0.72 -7.54
C PHE A 72 -6.96 -0.56 -8.85
N HIS A 73 -6.73 -1.42 -9.85
CA HIS A 73 -7.27 -1.30 -11.21
C HIS A 73 -6.97 0.06 -11.82
N TYR A 74 -5.73 0.52 -11.68
CA TYR A 74 -5.31 1.82 -12.22
C TYR A 74 -5.20 1.69 -13.75
N GLU A 75 -6.28 2.01 -14.47
CA GLU A 75 -6.19 2.23 -15.92
C GLU A 75 -5.30 3.45 -16.15
N ARG A 76 -4.26 3.30 -16.97
CA ARG A 76 -3.45 4.44 -17.41
C ARG A 76 -4.36 5.41 -18.17
N VAL A 77 -4.76 6.49 -17.52
CA VAL A 77 -5.28 7.67 -18.19
C VAL A 77 -4.09 8.30 -18.91
N PHE A 78 -3.96 7.99 -20.20
CA PHE A 78 -3.02 8.63 -21.13
C PHE A 78 -3.57 9.98 -21.60
#